data_AF-A0A845K337-F1
#
_entry.id   AF-A0A845K337-F1
#
_cell.length_a   1.000
_cell.length_b   1.000
_cell.length_c   1.000
_cell.angle_alpha   90.00
_cell.angle_beta   90.00
_cell.angle_gamma   90.00
#
_symmetry.space_group_name_H-M   'P 1'
#
loop_
_entity.id
_entity.type
_entity.pdbx_description
1 polymer ?
#
loop_
_entity_poly.entity_id
_entity_poly.type
_entity_poly.pdbx_seq_one_letter_code
_entity_poly.pdbx_strand_id
1 'polypeptide(L)'
;MKKGMILLGAMISVFFLNSCASGDACCNTQEKPLKHVLIPEDIVIPQTFPGSDKMFQVNNSGTVEVIGIDTHSDPMHWLFVNCEHWSGCYIRCQGPQKICKSIATKSDLKVGHIISRY
;
A
#
# COMPACT_ATOMS: atom_id res chain seq x y z
N MET A 1 -55.71 -10.21 -21.17
CA MET A 1 -54.59 -10.04 -20.20
C MET A 1 -53.50 -11.05 -20.56
N LYS A 2 -52.38 -10.64 -21.20
CA LYS A 2 -51.14 -11.45 -21.46
C LYS A 2 -50.12 -10.75 -22.40
N LYS A 3 -49.97 -9.42 -22.35
CA LYS A 3 -48.97 -8.70 -23.20
C LYS A 3 -48.03 -7.75 -22.45
N GLY A 4 -48.16 -7.64 -21.11
CA GLY A 4 -47.36 -6.72 -20.30
C GLY A 4 -46.12 -7.30 -19.63
N MET A 5 -45.86 -8.61 -19.75
CA MET A 5 -44.88 -9.30 -18.89
C MET A 5 -43.50 -9.53 -19.54
N ILE A 6 -43.29 -9.04 -20.77
CA ILE A 6 -42.01 -9.18 -21.49
C ILE A 6 -41.16 -7.91 -21.37
N LEU A 7 -41.78 -6.74 -21.19
CA LEU A 7 -41.08 -5.46 -21.08
C LEU A 7 -40.40 -5.23 -19.71
N LEU A 8 -40.82 -5.94 -18.65
CA LEU A 8 -40.25 -5.79 -17.31
C LEU A 8 -38.89 -6.51 -17.17
N GLY A 9 -38.67 -7.60 -17.92
CA GLY A 9 -37.42 -8.37 -17.87
C GLY A 9 -36.24 -7.63 -18.54
N ALA A 10 -36.51 -6.84 -19.57
CA ALA A 10 -35.49 -6.08 -20.29
C ALA A 10 -34.99 -4.85 -19.52
N MET A 11 -35.79 -4.29 -18.60
CA MET A 11 -35.36 -3.17 -17.73
C MET A 11 -34.44 -3.65 -16.60
N ILE A 12 -34.66 -4.86 -16.07
CA ILE A 12 -33.85 -5.38 -14.96
C ILE A 12 -32.41 -5.69 -15.40
N SER A 13 -32.17 -6.11 -16.65
CA SER A 13 -30.81 -6.38 -17.14
C SER A 13 -29.95 -5.13 -17.35
N VAL A 14 -30.56 -3.96 -17.60
CA VAL A 14 -29.82 -2.69 -17.77
C VAL A 14 -29.35 -2.13 -16.41
N PHE A 15 -30.04 -2.44 -15.31
CA PHE A 15 -29.61 -2.02 -13.98
C PHE A 15 -28.39 -2.77 -13.45
N PHE A 16 -28.20 -4.05 -13.83
CA PHE A 16 -27.03 -4.82 -13.36
C PHE A 16 -25.72 -4.50 -14.10
N LEU A 17 -25.77 -3.91 -15.29
CA LEU A 17 -24.56 -3.56 -16.07
C LEU A 17 -24.00 -2.17 -15.73
N ASN A 18 -24.79 -1.28 -15.10
CA ASN A 18 -24.31 0.05 -14.71
C ASN A 18 -23.66 0.10 -13.32
N SER A 19 -23.71 -0.98 -12.53
CA SER A 19 -23.02 -1.02 -11.22
C SER A 19 -21.50 -1.14 -11.32
N CYS A 20 -20.94 -1.25 -12.52
CA CYS A 20 -19.49 -1.24 -12.75
C CYS A 20 -18.98 0.07 -13.39
N ALA A 21 -19.83 1.07 -13.61
CA ALA A 21 -19.46 2.36 -14.21
C ALA A 21 -19.34 3.51 -13.20
N SER A 22 -19.43 3.24 -11.90
CA SER A 22 -18.97 4.15 -10.85
C SER A 22 -17.60 3.72 -10.33
N GLY A 23 -16.65 3.62 -11.27
CA GLY A 23 -15.22 3.45 -10.97
C GLY A 23 -14.52 4.75 -10.58
N ASP A 24 -15.21 5.90 -10.57
CA ASP A 24 -14.59 7.23 -10.42
C ASP A 24 -14.82 7.90 -9.06
N ALA A 25 -15.10 7.13 -8.01
CA ALA A 25 -15.08 7.66 -6.63
C ALA A 25 -13.97 7.06 -5.74
N CYS A 26 -13.15 6.12 -6.25
CA CYS A 26 -12.08 5.51 -5.47
C CYS A 26 -10.74 6.25 -5.54
N CYS A 27 -10.57 7.20 -6.46
CA CYS A 27 -9.33 7.94 -6.65
C CYS A 27 -9.50 9.42 -6.28
N ASN A 28 -9.88 9.72 -5.03
CA ASN A 28 -9.55 11.03 -4.49
C ASN A 28 -8.08 11.01 -4.08
N THR A 29 -7.26 11.49 -4.99
CA THR A 29 -5.86 11.86 -4.76
C THR A 29 -5.77 12.78 -3.55
N GLN A 30 -5.17 12.33 -2.45
CA GLN A 30 -4.47 13.27 -1.58
C GLN A 30 -3.10 13.50 -2.21
N GLU A 31 -3.02 14.51 -3.08
CA GLU A 31 -1.78 15.07 -3.57
C GLU A 31 -0.99 15.62 -2.37
N LYS A 32 -0.11 14.82 -1.78
CA LYS A 32 0.98 15.35 -0.96
C LYS A 32 2.24 15.36 -1.81
N PRO A 33 2.81 16.53 -2.11
CA PRO A 33 3.84 16.62 -3.13
C PRO A 33 5.14 16.07 -2.55
N LEU A 34 5.62 14.95 -3.08
CA LEU A 34 7.05 14.73 -3.17
C LEU A 34 7.40 13.94 -4.45
N LYS A 35 7.43 14.71 -5.54
CA LYS A 35 8.27 14.56 -6.73
C LYS A 35 8.68 13.12 -7.09
N HIS A 36 7.87 12.52 -7.96
CA HIS A 36 8.21 11.43 -8.90
C HIS A 36 9.06 10.28 -8.34
N VAL A 37 8.39 9.34 -7.68
CA VAL A 37 8.82 7.94 -7.67
C VAL A 37 7.58 7.10 -8.01
N LEU A 38 7.69 6.26 -9.04
CA LEU A 38 6.70 5.23 -9.37
C LEU A 38 6.74 4.16 -8.27
N ILE A 39 6.10 4.45 -7.15
CA ILE A 39 5.88 3.49 -6.08
C ILE A 39 4.59 2.73 -6.45
N PRO A 40 4.57 1.39 -6.49
CA PRO A 40 3.31 0.65 -6.65
C PRO A 40 2.33 1.14 -5.58
N GLU A 41 1.06 1.33 -5.95
CA GLU A 41 0.06 2.08 -5.17
C GLU A 41 -0.12 1.60 -3.71
N ASP A 42 0.40 0.41 -3.38
CA ASP A 42 0.33 -0.22 -2.07
C ASP A 42 1.57 -0.04 -1.18
N ILE A 43 2.65 0.61 -1.62
CA ILE A 43 3.85 0.83 -0.77
C ILE A 43 3.79 2.18 -0.05
N VAL A 44 3.88 2.14 1.28
CA VAL A 44 3.95 3.31 2.15
C VAL A 44 5.38 3.56 2.62
N ILE A 45 5.79 4.83 2.61
CA ILE A 45 7.08 5.27 3.15
C ILE A 45 6.91 5.61 4.64
N PRO A 46 7.73 5.04 5.54
CA PRO A 46 7.69 5.39 6.96
C PRO A 46 8.03 6.87 7.18
N GLN A 47 7.30 7.51 8.10
CA GLN A 47 7.62 8.88 8.52
C GLN A 47 8.98 8.93 9.22
N THR A 48 9.76 9.96 8.92
CA THR A 48 11.04 10.21 9.60
C THR A 48 10.80 10.63 11.05
N PHE A 49 11.57 10.04 11.97
CA PHE A 49 11.60 10.38 13.39
C PHE A 49 13.00 10.83 13.82
N PRO A 50 13.18 11.50 14.98
CA PRO A 50 14.51 11.93 15.43
C PRO A 50 15.50 10.77 15.49
N GLY A 51 16.63 10.88 14.78
CA GLY A 51 17.66 9.83 14.68
C GLY A 51 17.42 8.77 13.60
N SER A 52 16.35 8.88 12.80
CA SER A 52 16.08 7.96 11.69
C SER A 52 17.14 8.00 10.59
N ASP A 53 17.81 9.14 10.39
CA ASP A 53 18.93 9.36 9.46
C ASP A 53 20.14 8.46 9.69
N LYS A 54 20.29 7.92 10.91
CA LYS A 54 21.33 6.96 11.27
C LYS A 54 20.83 5.52 11.29
N MET A 55 19.52 5.31 11.16
CA MET A 55 18.88 4.00 11.22
C MET A 55 18.54 3.46 9.83
N PHE A 56 18.01 4.30 8.95
CA PHE A 56 17.61 3.90 7.61
C PHE A 56 17.64 5.05 6.61
N GLN A 57 17.73 4.68 5.34
CA GLN A 57 17.52 5.55 4.20
C GLN A 57 16.40 4.97 3.33
N VAL A 58 15.72 5.83 2.56
CA VAL A 58 14.71 5.38 1.61
C VAL A 58 15.23 5.62 0.21
N ASN A 59 15.31 4.57 -0.59
CA ASN A 59 15.82 4.67 -1.95
C ASN A 59 14.75 5.18 -2.94
N ASN A 60 15.15 5.43 -4.18
CA ASN A 60 14.27 5.90 -5.26
C ASN A 60 13.19 4.89 -5.68
N SER A 61 13.05 3.77 -5.01
CA SER A 61 11.99 2.80 -5.25
C SER A 61 11.08 2.61 -4.03
N GLY A 62 11.22 3.47 -3.01
CA GLY A 62 10.46 3.38 -1.76
C GLY A 62 10.91 2.26 -0.82
N THR A 63 12.08 1.65 -1.05
CA THR A 63 12.64 0.66 -0.12
C THR A 63 13.35 1.35 1.04
N VAL A 64 13.02 0.91 2.25
CA VAL A 64 13.73 1.26 3.48
C VAL A 64 14.99 0.39 3.57
N GLU A 65 16.15 1.00 3.42
CA GLU A 65 17.46 0.34 3.56
C GLU A 65 18.03 0.66 4.94
N VAL A 66 18.31 -0.36 5.74
CA VAL A 66 18.91 -0.19 7.07
C VAL A 66 20.38 0.20 6.94
N ILE A 67 20.80 1.26 7.63
CA ILE A 67 22.18 1.77 7.57
C ILE A 67 23.10 0.91 8.45
N GLY A 68 24.33 0.71 8.00
CA GLY A 68 25.38 0.00 8.76
C GLY A 68 25.35 -1.51 8.62
N ILE A 69 24.62 -2.03 7.63
CA ILE A 69 24.52 -3.46 7.31
C ILE A 69 24.76 -3.63 5.81
N ASP A 70 25.39 -4.73 5.42
CA ASP A 70 25.63 -5.04 4.01
C ASP A 70 24.32 -5.42 3.34
N THR A 71 23.70 -4.44 2.67
CA THR A 71 22.40 -4.58 2.02
C THR A 71 22.44 -5.65 0.92
N HIS A 72 23.60 -6.00 0.35
CA HIS A 72 23.68 -6.98 -0.75
C HIS A 72 23.33 -8.42 -0.34
N SER A 73 23.57 -8.80 0.91
CA SER A 73 23.26 -10.15 1.42
C SER A 73 21.97 -10.22 2.22
N ASP A 74 21.40 -9.05 2.56
CA ASP A 74 20.30 -9.00 3.50
C ASP A 74 18.94 -9.31 2.85
N PRO A 75 18.08 -10.05 3.55
CA PRO A 75 16.76 -10.40 3.06
C PRO A 75 15.89 -9.17 2.88
N MET A 76 15.04 -9.23 1.85
CA MET A 76 13.99 -8.25 1.65
C MET A 76 12.75 -8.67 2.45
N HIS A 77 12.22 -7.74 3.24
CA HIS A 77 11.01 -7.88 4.03
C HIS A 77 9.90 -6.98 3.51
N TRP A 78 8.69 -7.53 3.45
CA TRP A 78 7.45 -6.81 3.19
C TRP A 78 6.64 -6.78 4.49
N LEU A 79 6.47 -5.59 5.05
CA LEU A 79 5.72 -5.40 6.29
C LEU A 79 4.32 -4.93 5.92
N PHE A 80 3.32 -5.76 6.19
CA PHE A 80 1.94 -5.33 6.09
C PHE A 80 1.62 -4.39 7.25
N VAL A 81 1.17 -3.19 6.93
CA VAL A 81 0.81 -2.16 7.89
C VAL A 81 -0.60 -1.65 7.66
N ASN A 82 -1.26 -1.30 8.76
CA ASN A 82 -2.56 -0.64 8.68
C ASN A 82 -2.37 0.81 8.23
N CYS A 83 -3.09 1.22 7.19
CA CYS A 83 -3.09 2.55 6.61
C CYS A 83 -4.51 2.92 6.16
N GLU A 84 -4.74 4.14 5.67
CA GLU A 84 -6.05 4.60 5.18
C GLU A 84 -6.45 3.99 3.81
N HIS A 85 -6.01 2.76 3.55
CA HIS A 85 -6.38 1.97 2.38
C HIS A 85 -7.12 0.70 2.82
N TRP A 86 -8.19 0.36 2.13
CA TRP A 86 -9.13 -0.72 2.52
C TRP A 86 -8.47 -2.11 2.57
N SER A 87 -7.42 -2.35 1.78
CA SER A 87 -6.66 -3.59 1.77
C SER A 87 -5.39 -3.53 2.64
N GLY A 88 -5.09 -2.39 3.27
CA GLY A 88 -3.84 -2.12 3.96
C GLY A 88 -2.71 -1.67 3.03
N CYS A 89 -1.52 -1.46 3.59
CA CYS A 89 -0.33 -1.04 2.84
C CYS A 89 0.86 -1.95 3.17
N TYR A 90 1.90 -1.87 2.35
CA TYR A 90 3.15 -2.56 2.55
C TYR A 90 4.31 -1.57 2.74
N ILE A 91 5.23 -1.90 3.63
CA ILE A 91 6.56 -1.27 3.66
C ILE A 91 7.54 -2.29 3.12
N ARG A 92 8.31 -1.90 2.10
CA ARG A 92 9.44 -2.70 1.65
C ARG A 92 10.68 -2.29 2.43
N CYS A 93 11.28 -3.23 3.15
CA CYS A 93 12.44 -2.99 4.00
C CYS A 93 13.53 -4.03 3.74
N GLN A 94 14.77 -3.58 3.65
CA GLN A 94 15.95 -4.40 3.40
C GLN A 94 16.88 -4.27 4.60
N GLY A 95 17.19 -5.41 5.22
CA GLY A 95 17.94 -5.49 6.47
C GLY A 95 17.27 -6.44 7.47
N PRO A 96 17.70 -6.47 8.74
CA PRO A 96 17.17 -7.38 9.73
C PRO A 96 15.68 -7.12 10.03
N GLN A 97 14.87 -8.19 10.00
CA GLN A 97 13.44 -8.17 10.28
C GLN A 97 13.06 -7.37 11.55
N LYS A 98 13.83 -7.52 12.63
CA LYS A 98 13.59 -6.81 13.91
C LYS A 98 13.73 -5.29 13.76
N ILE A 99 14.72 -4.84 12.99
CA ILE A 99 14.97 -3.41 12.75
C ILE A 99 13.87 -2.85 11.85
N CYS A 100 13.52 -3.56 10.77
CA CYS A 100 12.42 -3.17 9.90
C CYS A 100 11.11 -2.99 10.67
N LYS A 101 10.77 -3.93 11.56
CA LYS A 101 9.60 -3.81 12.44
C LYS A 101 9.69 -2.59 13.36
N SER A 102 10.87 -2.35 13.94
CA SER A 102 11.09 -1.20 14.82
C SER A 102 10.92 0.13 14.09
N ILE A 103 11.42 0.25 12.85
CA ILE A 103 11.27 1.44 12.01
C ILE A 103 9.78 1.72 11.75
N ALA A 104 9.03 0.70 11.33
CA ALA A 104 7.59 0.84 11.08
C ALA A 104 6.84 1.32 12.35
N THR A 105 7.07 0.68 13.49
CA THR A 105 6.41 1.04 14.76
C THR A 105 6.81 2.43 15.25
N LYS A 106 8.09 2.83 15.14
CA LYS A 106 8.54 4.18 15.48
C LYS A 106 7.99 5.27 14.55
N SER A 107 7.56 4.86 13.36
CA SER A 107 6.90 5.73 12.37
C SER A 107 5.38 5.77 12.55
N ASP A 108 4.88 5.33 13.70
CA ASP A 108 3.45 5.24 14.05
C ASP A 108 2.64 4.30 13.15
N LEU A 109 3.30 3.32 12.50
CA LEU A 109 2.64 2.32 11.65
C LEU A 109 2.40 1.03 12.44
N LYS A 110 1.16 0.55 12.40
CA LYS A 110 0.75 -0.71 13.03
C LYS A 110 1.07 -1.88 12.11
N VAL A 111 2.10 -2.64 12.46
CA VAL A 111 2.53 -3.84 11.69
C VAL A 111 1.61 -5.03 12.01
N GLY A 112 0.96 -5.58 10.99
CA GLY A 112 0.15 -6.79 11.10
C GLY A 112 0.99 -8.06 10.93
N HIS A 113 1.71 -8.18 9.82
CA HIS A 113 2.57 -9.33 9.54
C HIS A 113 3.79 -8.95 8.70
N ILE A 114 4.78 -9.83 8.64
CA ILE A 114 6.02 -9.61 7.88
C ILE A 114 6.27 -10.83 6.98
N ILE A 115 6.46 -10.58 5.70
CA ILE A 115 6.82 -11.58 4.69
C ILE A 115 8.27 -11.37 4.31
N SER A 116 9.10 -12.40 4.48
CA SER A 116 10.52 -12.36 4.14
C SER A 116 10.78 -13.13 2.85
N ARG A 117 11.60 -12.58 1.95
CA ARG A 117 12.23 -13.34 0.86
C ARG A 117 13.71 -13.54 1.19
N TYR A 118 14.12 -14.80 1.23
CA TYR A 118 15.49 -15.26 1.46
C TYR A 118 16.04 -15.86 0.16
#